data_AF-A0A6V7Y9P7-F1
#
_entry.id   AF-A0A6V7Y9P7-F1
#
_cell.length_a   1.000
_cell.length_b   1.000
_cell.length_c   1.000
_cell.angle_alpha   90.00
_cell.angle_beta   90.00
_cell.angle_gamma   90.00
#
_symmetry.space_group_name_H-M   'P 1'
#
loop_
_entity.id
_entity.type
_entity.pdbx_description
1 polymer ?
#
loop_
_entity_poly.entity_id
_entity_poly.type
_entity_poly.pdbx_seq_one_letter_code
_entity_poly.pdbx_strand_id
1 'polypeptide(L)'
;MVAKDYEMRKMFKKYLDDGPINIREAFYGGRTGPLKLFHKAEDGQKISYYDVTSLYPFINVSTRYPVGHPEVHVINMDVNWTKPEDNTYNTALLKLFVIPPRSIDVPVLPMKIGEDDDERLLFPLCSTCAKEYPKGDVNENYSCPHTNKQRGWVSTCTSIEINEALKEGYVVTKLFRVLEFKDYDDKLFRPYISEFMTQKIHSSGFDNTIKGDKKRKISL
;
A
#
# COMPACT_ATOMS: atom_id res chain seq x y z
N MET A 1 3.83 35.42 0.85
CA MET A 1 2.51 36.08 1.02
C MET A 1 1.51 35.21 1.76
N VAL A 2 1.40 33.89 1.50
CA VAL A 2 0.46 32.98 2.20
C VAL A 2 0.75 32.81 3.71
N ALA A 3 2.02 32.89 4.13
CA ALA A 3 2.41 32.62 5.51
C ALA A 3 1.90 33.63 6.56
N LYS A 4 1.50 34.85 6.16
CA LYS A 4 1.15 35.95 7.09
C LYS A 4 -0.34 36.13 7.32
N ASP A 5 -1.22 35.53 6.51
CA ASP A 5 -2.67 35.73 6.59
C ASP A 5 -3.38 34.51 7.21
N TYR A 6 -4.10 34.73 8.31
CA TYR A 6 -4.78 33.68 9.07
C TYR A 6 -5.96 33.05 8.30
N GLU A 7 -6.76 33.85 7.60
CA GLU A 7 -7.93 33.37 6.87
C GLU A 7 -7.51 32.59 5.63
N MET A 8 -6.48 33.04 4.92
CA MET A 8 -5.87 32.29 3.82
C MET A 8 -5.34 30.93 4.32
N ARG A 9 -4.61 30.87 5.44
CA ARG A 9 -4.14 29.60 6.01
C ARG A 9 -5.30 28.65 6.33
N LYS A 10 -6.41 29.17 6.87
CA LYS A 10 -7.60 28.37 7.20
C LYS A 10 -8.30 27.83 5.95
N MET A 11 -8.31 28.59 4.85
CA MET A 11 -8.86 28.15 3.57
C MET A 11 -7.95 27.11 2.89
N PHE A 12 -6.64 27.34 2.82
CA PHE A 12 -5.70 26.39 2.23
C PHE A 12 -5.60 25.08 3.01
N LYS A 13 -5.76 25.09 4.35
CA LYS A 13 -5.87 23.85 5.16
C LYS A 13 -7.06 22.96 4.77
N LYS A 14 -8.09 23.51 4.13
CA LYS A 14 -9.25 22.75 3.65
C LYS A 14 -9.08 22.26 2.21
N TYR A 15 -8.05 22.73 1.51
CA TYR A 15 -7.78 22.33 0.13
C TYR A 15 -7.11 20.97 0.12
N LEU A 16 -7.78 19.98 -0.49
CA LEU A 16 -7.31 18.60 -0.52
C LEU A 16 -6.34 18.35 -1.68
N ASP A 17 -6.41 19.13 -2.75
CA ASP A 17 -5.55 18.95 -3.93
C ASP A 17 -4.28 19.81 -3.86
N ASP A 18 -3.36 19.47 -2.98
CA ASP A 18 -2.15 20.26 -2.69
C ASP A 18 -1.07 20.29 -3.80
N GLY A 19 -1.33 19.74 -4.98
CA GLY A 19 -0.39 19.79 -6.10
C GLY A 19 -0.18 18.47 -6.81
N PRO A 20 0.84 18.38 -7.69
CA PRO A 20 1.09 17.20 -8.52
C PRO A 20 1.34 15.94 -7.71
N ILE A 21 1.27 14.78 -8.38
CA ILE A 21 1.66 13.53 -7.75
C ILE A 21 3.14 13.59 -7.41
N ASN A 22 3.47 13.42 -6.13
CA ASN A 22 4.82 13.12 -5.70
C ASN A 22 4.96 11.59 -5.58
N ILE A 23 5.72 10.99 -6.51
CA ILE A 23 5.88 9.53 -6.60
C ILE A 23 6.41 8.93 -5.28
N ARG A 24 7.23 9.69 -4.53
CA ARG A 24 7.78 9.23 -3.24
C ARG A 24 6.72 9.04 -2.16
N GLU A 25 5.55 9.67 -2.28
CA GLU A 25 4.44 9.48 -1.35
C GLU A 25 3.77 8.12 -1.50
N ALA A 26 3.90 7.45 -2.65
CA ALA A 26 3.46 6.07 -2.84
C ALA A 26 4.54 5.04 -2.45
N PHE A 27 5.72 5.48 -2.04
CA PHE A 27 6.84 4.59 -1.74
C PHE A 27 6.90 4.26 -0.25
N TYR A 28 6.53 3.02 0.07
CA TYR A 28 6.52 2.49 1.43
C TYR A 28 7.44 1.28 1.57
N GLY A 29 7.92 1.05 2.78
CA GLY A 29 8.70 -0.14 3.13
C GLY A 29 7.82 -1.36 3.40
N GLY A 30 8.41 -2.39 4.02
CA GLY A 30 7.67 -3.56 4.46
C GLY A 30 6.60 -3.22 5.50
N ARG A 31 5.50 -3.99 5.49
CA ARG A 31 4.45 -3.87 6.49
C ARG A 31 4.89 -4.54 7.80
N THR A 32 4.90 -3.77 8.88
CA THR A 32 5.09 -4.27 10.25
C THR A 32 3.88 -3.82 11.08
N GLY A 33 3.07 -4.79 11.53
CA GLY A 33 1.85 -4.49 12.29
C GLY A 33 1.51 -5.63 13.24
N PRO A 34 2.05 -5.65 14.47
CA PRO A 34 1.73 -6.69 15.45
C PRO A 34 0.30 -6.49 15.96
N LEU A 35 -0.52 -7.54 15.90
CA LEU A 35 -1.83 -7.57 16.58
C LEU A 35 -1.68 -7.71 18.10
N LYS A 36 -0.58 -8.33 18.54
CA LYS A 36 -0.25 -8.56 19.94
C LYS A 36 1.26 -8.49 20.12
N LEU A 37 1.73 -7.64 21.02
CA LEU A 37 3.17 -7.43 21.25
C LEU A 37 3.83 -8.62 21.97
N PHE A 38 3.09 -9.29 22.84
CA PHE A 38 3.57 -10.46 23.56
C PHE A 38 2.46 -11.48 23.79
N HIS A 39 2.72 -12.75 23.48
CA HIS A 39 1.83 -13.85 23.80
C HIS A 39 2.63 -15.06 24.27
N LYS A 40 2.27 -15.57 25.44
CA LYS A 40 2.74 -16.85 25.95
C LYS A 40 1.72 -17.92 25.57
N ALA A 41 2.18 -19.01 24.94
CA ALA A 41 1.33 -20.15 24.64
C ALA A 41 0.84 -20.82 25.93
N GLU A 42 -0.45 -21.14 25.97
CA GLU A 42 -1.08 -21.94 27.03
C GLU A 42 -0.92 -23.44 26.76
N ASP A 43 -1.26 -24.29 27.74
CA ASP A 43 -1.21 -25.74 27.59
C ASP A 43 -2.11 -26.19 26.43
N GLY A 44 -1.53 -26.89 25.46
CA GLY A 44 -2.22 -27.33 24.24
C GLY A 44 -2.21 -26.32 23.09
N GLN A 45 -1.74 -25.08 23.30
CA GLN A 45 -1.54 -24.13 22.20
C GLN A 45 -0.20 -24.34 21.51
N LYS A 46 -0.17 -24.10 20.19
CA LYS A 46 1.05 -24.08 19.36
C LYS A 46 1.14 -22.75 18.64
N ILE A 47 2.33 -22.15 18.68
CA ILE A 47 2.66 -20.96 17.90
C ILE A 47 3.40 -21.41 16.64
N SER A 48 2.89 -21.01 15.48
CA SER A 48 3.50 -21.28 14.18
C SER A 48 3.97 -19.96 13.56
N TYR A 49 5.06 -20.02 12.80
CA TYR A 49 5.58 -18.89 12.03
C TYR A 49 5.62 -19.25 10.55
N TYR A 50 5.20 -18.31 9.71
CA TYR A 50 5.24 -18.42 8.26
C TYR A 50 6.18 -17.35 7.73
N ASP A 51 7.18 -17.77 6.97
CA ASP A 51 8.15 -16.90 6.31
C ASP A 51 8.06 -17.06 4.80
N VAL A 52 7.93 -15.95 4.08
CA VAL A 52 8.04 -15.98 2.62
C VAL A 52 9.52 -15.88 2.26
N THR A 53 10.09 -17.01 1.85
CA THR A 53 11.49 -17.06 1.40
C THR A 53 11.68 -16.16 0.18
N SER A 54 12.53 -15.14 0.31
CA SER A 54 12.86 -14.20 -0.77
C SER A 54 11.62 -13.48 -1.36
N LEU A 55 10.76 -12.89 -0.51
CA LEU A 55 9.56 -12.16 -0.94
C LEU A 55 9.81 -11.17 -2.09
N TYR A 56 10.72 -10.19 -1.93
CA TYR A 56 10.97 -9.19 -2.97
C TYR A 56 11.51 -9.79 -4.29
N PRO A 57 12.52 -10.70 -4.29
CA PRO A 57 12.89 -11.43 -5.51
C PRO A 57 11.73 -12.16 -6.18
N PHE A 58 10.85 -12.81 -5.40
CA PHE A 58 9.68 -13.48 -5.95
C PHE A 58 8.72 -12.49 -6.64
N ILE A 59 8.45 -11.35 -6.01
CA ILE A 59 7.63 -10.27 -6.59
C ILE A 59 8.28 -9.73 -7.87
N ASN A 60 9.59 -9.47 -7.88
CA ASN A 60 10.34 -8.99 -9.04
C ASN A 60 10.25 -9.94 -10.27
N VAL A 61 10.07 -11.24 -10.05
CA VAL A 61 9.95 -12.24 -11.13
C VAL A 61 8.51 -12.45 -11.59
N SER A 62 7.56 -12.39 -10.66
CA SER A 62 6.15 -12.73 -10.90
C SER A 62 5.29 -11.54 -11.31
N THR A 63 5.74 -10.31 -11.06
CA THR A 63 4.96 -9.08 -11.25
C THR A 63 5.32 -8.38 -12.56
N ARG A 64 4.35 -7.69 -13.14
CA ARG A 64 4.55 -6.78 -14.28
C ARG A 64 4.92 -5.40 -13.78
N TYR A 65 5.99 -4.83 -14.31
CA TYR A 65 6.45 -3.50 -13.93
C TYR A 65 6.08 -2.47 -15.00
N PRO A 66 5.64 -1.26 -14.62
CA PRO A 66 5.49 -0.16 -15.57
C PRO A 66 6.85 0.22 -16.16
N VAL A 67 6.89 0.47 -17.47
CA VAL A 67 8.09 0.97 -18.17
C VAL A 67 7.74 2.18 -19.03
N GLY A 68 8.76 2.93 -19.45
CA GLY A 68 8.56 4.14 -20.24
C GLY A 68 8.08 5.35 -19.43
N HIS A 69 7.55 6.34 -20.13
CA HIS A 69 7.05 7.57 -19.53
C HIS A 69 5.53 7.49 -19.29
N PRO A 70 5.03 7.91 -18.12
CA PRO A 70 3.61 7.91 -17.87
C PRO A 70 2.89 9.03 -18.62
N GLU A 71 1.63 8.79 -18.97
CA GLU A 71 0.67 9.82 -19.34
C GLU A 71 0.13 10.49 -18.07
N VAL A 72 0.08 11.82 -18.08
CA VAL A 72 -0.39 12.62 -16.93
C VAL A 72 -1.82 13.06 -17.16
N HIS A 73 -2.73 12.60 -16.30
CA HIS A 73 -4.12 13.03 -16.29
C HIS A 73 -4.39 13.95 -15.09
N VAL A 74 -4.87 15.17 -15.36
CA VAL A 74 -5.30 16.13 -14.34
C VAL A 74 -6.82 16.22 -14.40
N ILE A 75 -7.50 15.48 -13.51
CA ILE A 75 -8.93 15.18 -13.65
C ILE A 75 -9.76 15.97 -12.63
N ASN A 76 -9.36 15.96 -11.36
CA ASN A 76 -10.04 16.60 -10.23
C ASN A 76 -11.58 16.42 -10.26
N MET A 77 -12.04 15.18 -10.25
CA MET A 77 -13.46 14.83 -10.33
C MET A 77 -13.93 14.07 -9.10
N ASP A 78 -15.21 14.25 -8.76
CA ASP A 78 -15.87 13.42 -7.76
C ASP A 78 -16.22 12.06 -8.39
N VAL A 79 -15.97 11.00 -7.64
CA VAL A 79 -16.21 9.61 -8.06
C VAL A 79 -16.90 8.85 -6.92
N ASN A 80 -17.35 7.63 -7.19
CA ASN A 80 -17.84 6.73 -6.15
C ASN A 80 -17.33 5.31 -6.44
N TRP A 81 -16.03 5.10 -6.24
CA TRP A 81 -15.44 3.78 -6.42
C TRP A 81 -15.61 2.97 -5.14
N THR A 82 -16.24 1.82 -5.29
CA THR A 82 -16.57 0.89 -4.20
C THR A 82 -16.05 -0.51 -4.49
N LYS A 83 -15.63 -0.78 -5.72
CA LYS A 83 -15.08 -2.06 -6.15
C LYS A 83 -13.90 -1.86 -7.10
N PRO A 84 -12.99 -2.85 -7.24
CA PRO A 84 -11.84 -2.74 -8.13
C PRO A 84 -12.19 -2.38 -9.58
N GLU A 85 -13.35 -2.84 -10.07
CA GLU A 85 -13.79 -2.62 -11.45
C GLU A 85 -14.13 -1.15 -11.76
N ASP A 86 -14.34 -0.34 -10.72
CA ASP A 86 -14.58 1.10 -10.87
C ASP A 86 -13.29 1.86 -11.26
N ASN A 87 -12.12 1.28 -10.96
CA ASN A 87 -10.83 1.84 -11.35
C ASN A 87 -10.46 1.40 -12.77
N THR A 88 -10.57 2.31 -13.73
CA THR A 88 -10.22 2.06 -15.14
C THR A 88 -8.71 2.14 -15.41
N TYR A 89 -7.90 2.53 -14.43
CA TYR A 89 -6.45 2.72 -14.58
C TYR A 89 -5.69 1.53 -13.97
N ASN A 90 -5.45 0.51 -14.80
CA ASN A 90 -4.88 -0.77 -14.37
C ASN A 90 -3.40 -0.70 -13.93
N THR A 91 -2.63 0.20 -14.51
CA THR A 91 -1.20 0.39 -14.21
C THR A 91 -0.94 1.87 -14.03
N ALA A 92 -1.18 2.36 -12.82
CA ALA A 92 -1.02 3.78 -12.53
C ALA A 92 -0.61 4.07 -11.09
N LEU A 93 -0.07 5.27 -10.89
CA LEU A 93 -0.08 5.95 -9.60
C LEU A 93 -1.25 6.93 -9.60
N LEU A 94 -2.06 6.86 -8.55
CA LEU A 94 -3.27 7.67 -8.41
C LEU A 94 -3.16 8.55 -7.18
N LYS A 95 -3.63 9.79 -7.31
CA LYS A 95 -3.86 10.68 -6.19
C LYS A 95 -5.36 10.86 -6.03
N LEU A 96 -5.89 10.41 -4.90
CA LEU A 96 -7.33 10.26 -4.68
C LEU A 96 -7.71 10.54 -3.23
N PHE A 97 -8.97 10.87 -2.98
CA PHE A 97 -9.53 10.93 -1.62
C PHE A 97 -10.22 9.62 -1.30
N VAL A 98 -9.72 8.95 -0.27
CA VAL A 98 -10.19 7.62 0.15
C VAL A 98 -10.79 7.67 1.54
N ILE A 99 -11.83 6.86 1.77
CA ILE A 99 -12.51 6.68 3.04
C ILE A 99 -12.41 5.20 3.41
N PRO A 100 -11.78 4.84 4.54
CA PRO A 100 -11.68 3.46 4.99
C PRO A 100 -13.04 2.92 5.51
N PRO A 101 -13.22 1.58 5.55
CA PRO A 101 -14.36 0.96 6.23
C PRO A 101 -14.32 1.24 7.73
N ARG A 102 -15.47 1.11 8.41
CA ARG A 102 -15.56 1.35 9.86
C ARG A 102 -14.80 0.31 10.70
N SER A 103 -14.68 -0.90 10.17
CA SER A 103 -14.01 -2.04 10.80
C SER A 103 -13.47 -2.96 9.71
N ILE A 104 -12.27 -3.49 9.93
CA ILE A 104 -11.56 -4.45 9.07
C ILE A 104 -10.45 -5.10 9.90
N ASP A 105 -10.11 -6.35 9.60
CA ASP A 105 -9.05 -7.09 10.30
C ASP A 105 -7.65 -6.55 9.98
N VAL A 106 -7.38 -6.28 8.70
CA VAL A 106 -6.05 -5.85 8.21
C VAL A 106 -6.22 -4.60 7.33
N PRO A 107 -6.10 -3.38 7.89
CA PRO A 107 -6.28 -2.16 7.11
C PRO A 107 -5.24 -2.05 5.99
N VAL A 108 -5.65 -1.69 4.77
CA VAL A 108 -4.81 -1.82 3.56
C VAL A 108 -3.92 -0.60 3.35
N LEU A 109 -4.52 0.60 3.29
CA LEU A 109 -3.81 1.80 2.87
C LEU A 109 -3.05 2.45 4.04
N PRO A 110 -1.77 2.79 3.83
CA PRO A 110 -0.98 3.49 4.83
C PRO A 110 -1.27 5.01 4.86
N MET A 111 -0.84 5.62 5.95
CA MET A 111 -0.75 7.07 6.12
C MET A 111 0.49 7.40 6.95
N LYS A 112 1.30 8.33 6.43
CA LYS A 112 2.41 8.94 7.17
C LYS A 112 1.87 10.03 8.09
N ILE A 113 2.17 9.93 9.38
CA ILE A 113 1.74 10.86 10.43
C ILE A 113 2.96 11.35 11.20
N GLY A 114 3.11 12.66 11.35
CA GLY A 114 4.25 13.29 11.99
C GLY A 114 4.88 14.34 11.08
N GLU A 115 5.97 14.94 11.55
CA GLU A 115 6.78 15.91 10.79
C GLU A 115 8.25 15.46 10.84
N ASP A 116 8.98 15.71 9.74
CA ASP A 116 10.42 15.47 9.58
C ASP A 116 10.90 14.09 10.08
N ASP A 117 11.64 14.07 11.19
CA ASP A 117 12.34 12.89 11.72
C ASP A 117 11.50 11.99 12.67
N ASP A 118 10.27 12.38 13.03
CA ASP A 118 9.31 11.56 13.83
C ASP A 118 8.09 11.15 12.99
N GLU A 119 8.25 11.03 11.67
CA GLU A 119 7.23 10.46 10.78
C GLU A 119 7.00 8.98 11.09
N ARG A 120 5.73 8.62 11.30
CA ARG A 120 5.29 7.25 11.57
C ARG A 120 4.38 6.76 10.46
N LEU A 121 4.59 5.53 10.05
CA LEU A 121 3.71 4.84 9.12
C LEU A 121 2.60 4.14 9.90
N LEU A 122 1.36 4.61 9.74
CA LEU A 122 0.16 4.01 10.34
C LEU A 122 -0.75 3.46 9.24
N PHE A 123 -1.64 2.54 9.61
CA PHE A 123 -2.69 2.02 8.73
C PHE A 123 -4.07 2.32 9.34
N PRO A 124 -4.54 3.58 9.33
CA PRO A 124 -5.67 4.00 10.13
C PRO A 124 -7.02 3.76 9.45
N LEU A 125 -8.07 3.55 10.27
CA LEU A 125 -9.48 3.60 9.84
C LEU A 125 -10.12 4.98 10.07
N CYS A 126 -9.36 5.94 10.59
CA CYS A 126 -9.74 7.34 10.69
C CYS A 126 -8.48 8.20 10.70
N SER A 127 -8.30 9.02 9.66
CA SER A 127 -7.17 9.95 9.56
C SER A 127 -7.16 10.98 10.68
N THR A 128 -8.34 11.46 11.12
CA THR A 128 -8.45 12.41 12.23
C THR A 128 -7.99 11.78 13.56
N CYS A 129 -8.48 10.57 13.89
CA CYS A 129 -8.02 9.86 15.11
C CYS A 129 -6.52 9.61 15.08
N ALA A 130 -5.97 9.20 13.93
CA ALA A 130 -4.55 8.92 13.78
C ALA A 130 -3.69 10.18 13.99
N LYS A 131 -4.18 11.36 13.58
CA LYS A 131 -3.52 12.64 13.81
C LYS A 131 -3.63 13.13 15.26
N GLU A 132 -4.78 12.91 15.89
CA GLU A 132 -5.03 13.31 17.28
C GLU A 132 -4.27 12.42 18.27
N TYR A 133 -4.16 11.14 17.97
CA TYR A 133 -3.57 10.12 18.84
C TYR A 133 -2.51 9.29 18.11
N PRO A 134 -1.42 9.91 17.60
CA PRO A 134 -0.44 9.25 16.73
C PRO A 134 0.40 8.17 17.43
N LYS A 135 0.50 8.23 18.75
CA LYS A 135 1.18 7.21 19.57
C LYS A 135 0.23 6.12 20.07
N GLY A 136 -1.08 6.33 19.88
CA GLY A 136 -2.15 5.42 20.26
C GLY A 136 -2.20 5.07 21.76
N ASP A 137 -3.28 4.39 22.12
CA ASP A 137 -3.39 3.49 23.27
C ASP A 137 -4.51 2.48 22.93
N VAL A 138 -4.58 1.35 23.63
CA VAL A 138 -5.64 0.35 23.42
C VAL A 138 -6.85 0.74 24.25
N ASN A 139 -7.94 1.12 23.59
CA ASN A 139 -9.23 1.36 24.22
C ASN A 139 -10.32 0.52 23.56
N GLU A 140 -10.67 -0.59 24.21
CA GLU A 140 -11.68 -1.55 23.73
C GLU A 140 -13.08 -0.94 23.58
N ASN A 141 -13.38 0.14 24.32
CA ASN A 141 -14.68 0.80 24.30
C ASN A 141 -14.72 2.01 23.35
N TYR A 142 -13.64 2.29 22.61
CA TYR A 142 -13.59 3.44 21.73
C TYR A 142 -14.44 3.23 20.48
N SER A 143 -15.37 4.15 20.24
CA SER A 143 -16.12 4.25 18.97
C SER A 143 -15.85 5.61 18.33
N CYS A 144 -15.29 5.58 17.12
CA CYS A 144 -14.91 6.78 16.39
C CYS A 144 -16.16 7.62 16.02
N PRO A 145 -16.32 8.86 16.54
CA PRO A 145 -17.48 9.70 16.25
C PRO A 145 -17.36 10.45 14.91
N HIS A 146 -16.19 10.38 14.27
CA HIS A 146 -15.90 11.12 13.05
C HIS A 146 -16.77 10.66 11.88
N THR A 147 -17.18 11.64 11.07
CA THR A 147 -17.90 11.41 9.81
C THR A 147 -16.98 10.77 8.76
N ASN A 148 -17.55 10.17 7.71
CA ASN A 148 -16.78 9.59 6.62
C ASN A 148 -15.77 10.57 5.99
N LYS A 149 -16.16 11.85 5.84
CA LYS A 149 -15.26 12.88 5.32
C LYS A 149 -14.09 13.20 6.26
N GLN A 150 -14.31 13.19 7.57
CA GLN A 150 -13.23 13.39 8.55
C GLN A 150 -12.32 12.17 8.68
N ARG A 151 -12.85 10.97 8.42
CA ARG A 151 -12.09 9.71 8.47
C ARG A 151 -11.19 9.52 7.26
N GLY A 152 -11.61 10.03 6.10
CA GLY A 152 -10.85 9.92 4.86
C GLY A 152 -9.62 10.81 4.79
N TRP A 153 -8.77 10.58 3.81
CA TRP A 153 -7.58 11.37 3.51
C TRP A 153 -7.25 11.32 2.03
N VAL A 154 -6.36 12.20 1.61
CA VAL A 154 -5.77 12.16 0.27
C VAL A 154 -4.63 11.17 0.29
N SER A 155 -4.72 10.14 -0.55
CA SER A 155 -3.72 9.09 -0.69
C SER A 155 -3.11 9.17 -2.09
N THR A 156 -1.79 9.07 -2.14
CA THR A 156 -1.04 8.77 -3.36
C THR A 156 -0.64 7.29 -3.29
N CYS A 157 -1.20 6.45 -4.17
CA CYS A 157 -1.01 5.00 -4.13
C CYS A 157 -1.04 4.37 -5.52
N THR A 158 -0.60 3.12 -5.62
CA THR A 158 -0.67 2.37 -6.87
C THR A 158 -2.10 1.88 -7.15
N SER A 159 -2.40 1.69 -8.43
CA SER A 159 -3.60 0.98 -8.92
C SER A 159 -3.83 -0.37 -8.23
N ILE A 160 -2.75 -1.11 -7.94
CA ILE A 160 -2.81 -2.41 -7.25
C ILE A 160 -3.28 -2.22 -5.80
N GLU A 161 -2.68 -1.28 -5.07
CA GLU A 161 -3.04 -1.02 -3.67
C GLU A 161 -4.47 -0.50 -3.51
N ILE A 162 -4.90 0.44 -4.37
CA ILE A 162 -6.27 0.95 -4.29
C ILE A 162 -7.29 -0.14 -4.65
N ASN A 163 -6.99 -0.99 -5.63
CA ASN A 163 -7.87 -2.10 -5.97
C ASN A 163 -8.00 -3.09 -4.81
N GLU A 164 -6.91 -3.38 -4.09
CA GLU A 164 -6.98 -4.22 -2.89
C GLU A 164 -7.78 -3.54 -1.77
N ALA A 165 -7.59 -2.24 -1.56
CA ALA A 165 -8.35 -1.48 -0.57
C ALA A 165 -9.86 -1.47 -0.89
N LEU A 166 -10.24 -1.37 -2.16
CA LEU A 166 -11.64 -1.41 -2.59
C LEU A 166 -12.30 -2.77 -2.29
N LYS A 167 -11.58 -3.89 -2.46
CA LYS A 167 -12.10 -5.23 -2.05
C LYS A 167 -12.40 -5.29 -0.56
N GLU A 168 -11.55 -4.61 0.22
CA GLU A 168 -11.62 -4.51 1.66
C GLU A 168 -12.57 -3.41 2.17
N GLY A 169 -13.42 -2.86 1.29
CA GLY A 169 -14.52 -1.95 1.67
C GLY A 169 -14.12 -0.49 1.83
N TYR A 170 -12.94 -0.09 1.34
CA TYR A 170 -12.61 1.33 1.19
C TYR A 170 -13.49 1.94 0.08
N VAL A 171 -13.72 3.26 0.16
CA VAL A 171 -14.48 4.01 -0.84
C VAL A 171 -13.65 5.20 -1.32
N VAL A 172 -13.53 5.37 -2.64
CA VAL A 172 -12.93 6.57 -3.22
C VAL A 172 -14.03 7.54 -3.60
N THR A 173 -13.95 8.78 -3.10
CA THR A 173 -14.96 9.81 -3.39
C THR A 173 -14.44 10.91 -4.30
N LYS A 174 -13.14 10.97 -4.55
CA LYS A 174 -12.53 11.98 -5.42
C LYS A 174 -11.25 11.46 -6.07
N LEU A 175 -11.12 11.68 -7.38
CA LEU A 175 -9.91 11.39 -8.15
C LEU A 175 -9.28 12.72 -8.57
N PHE A 176 -8.07 12.99 -8.08
CA PHE A 176 -7.37 14.22 -8.39
C PHE A 176 -6.54 14.08 -9.67
N ARG A 177 -5.63 13.10 -9.69
CA ARG A 177 -4.61 12.96 -10.74
C ARG A 177 -4.27 11.50 -10.94
N VAL A 178 -3.83 11.17 -12.15
CA VAL A 178 -3.36 9.83 -12.51
C VAL A 178 -2.07 9.96 -13.31
N LEU A 179 -1.05 9.18 -12.92
CA LEU A 179 0.12 8.90 -13.75
C LEU A 179 -0.04 7.48 -14.28
N GLU A 180 -0.50 7.38 -15.52
CA GLU A 180 -0.84 6.10 -16.15
C GLU A 180 0.31 5.60 -17.03
N PHE A 181 0.68 4.33 -16.89
CA PHE A 181 1.69 3.69 -17.72
C PHE A 181 1.01 2.75 -18.72
N LYS A 182 1.21 3.00 -20.01
CA LYS A 182 0.66 2.17 -21.10
C LYS A 182 1.50 0.92 -21.35
N ASP A 183 2.81 1.04 -21.17
CA ASP A 183 3.77 -0.03 -21.39
C ASP A 183 4.16 -0.72 -20.08
N TYR A 184 4.38 -2.02 -20.16
CA TYR A 184 4.79 -2.85 -19.03
C TYR A 184 5.73 -3.97 -19.48
N ASP A 185 6.56 -4.41 -18.55
CA ASP A 185 7.50 -5.51 -18.75
C ASP A 185 7.35 -6.54 -17.61
N ASP A 186 7.07 -7.78 -17.97
CA ASP A 186 6.95 -8.91 -17.05
C ASP A 186 8.26 -9.69 -16.89
N LYS A 187 9.29 -9.33 -17.65
CA LYS A 187 10.61 -9.96 -17.69
C LYS A 187 11.73 -9.04 -17.21
N LEU A 188 11.45 -7.77 -16.93
CA LEU A 188 12.42 -6.73 -16.59
C LEU A 188 13.50 -7.21 -15.61
N PHE A 189 13.11 -7.84 -14.50
CA PHE A 189 14.03 -8.33 -13.49
C PHE A 189 14.27 -9.84 -13.55
N ARG A 190 13.56 -10.59 -14.40
CA ARG A 190 13.63 -12.06 -14.43
C ARG A 190 15.05 -12.58 -14.67
N PRO A 191 15.80 -12.16 -15.70
CA PRO A 191 17.14 -12.68 -15.96
C PRO A 191 18.09 -12.44 -14.77
N TYR A 192 18.08 -11.23 -14.23
CA TYR A 192 18.90 -10.86 -13.07
C TYR A 192 18.56 -11.73 -11.85
N ILE A 193 17.28 -11.80 -11.47
CA ILE A 193 16.88 -12.57 -10.28
C ILE A 193 17.15 -14.06 -10.47
N SER A 194 16.89 -14.63 -11.65
CA SER A 194 17.15 -16.04 -11.94
C SER A 194 18.63 -16.40 -11.78
N GLU A 195 19.54 -15.56 -12.28
CA GLU A 195 20.98 -15.76 -12.13
C GLU A 195 21.40 -15.79 -10.65
N PHE A 196 21.07 -14.75 -9.89
CA PHE A 196 21.48 -14.66 -8.48
C PHE A 196 20.77 -15.65 -7.57
N MET A 197 19.52 -16.03 -7.87
CA MET A 197 18.83 -17.09 -7.14
C MET A 197 19.46 -18.46 -7.40
N THR A 198 19.90 -18.74 -8.63
CA THR A 198 20.63 -19.96 -8.97
C THR A 198 21.92 -20.05 -8.16
N GLN A 199 22.71 -18.98 -8.14
CA GLN A 199 23.92 -18.90 -7.32
C GLN A 199 23.64 -19.08 -5.83
N LYS A 200 22.61 -18.41 -5.28
CA LYS A 200 22.18 -18.56 -3.88
C LYS A 200 21.87 -20.02 -3.53
N ILE A 201 21.14 -20.72 -4.40
CA ILE A 201 20.79 -22.13 -4.19
C ILE A 201 22.05 -23.01 -4.23
N HIS A 202 22.92 -22.83 -5.22
CA HIS A 202 24.18 -23.59 -5.30
C HIS A 202 25.07 -23.40 -4.06
N SER A 203 25.18 -22.18 -3.54
CA SER A 203 25.97 -21.89 -2.35
C SER A 203 25.33 -22.42 -1.06
N SER A 204 24.00 -22.52 -0.99
CA SER A 204 23.28 -23.04 0.18
C SER A 204 23.27 -24.56 0.25
N GLY A 205 23.64 -25.24 -0.84
CA GLY A 205 23.52 -26.68 -0.99
C GLY A 205 22.08 -27.11 -1.31
N PHE A 206 21.94 -28.37 -1.74
CA PHE A 206 20.64 -28.98 -2.00
C PHE A 206 20.29 -29.89 -0.82
N ASP A 207 19.09 -29.75 -0.28
CA ASP A 207 18.56 -30.75 0.64
C ASP A 207 18.42 -32.09 -0.12
N ASN A 208 18.87 -33.18 0.51
CA ASN A 208 18.76 -34.55 -0.01
C ASN A 208 17.30 -34.96 -0.30
N THR A 209 16.32 -34.24 0.24
CA THR A 209 14.89 -34.44 -0.04
C THR A 209 14.44 -33.79 -1.36
N ILE A 210 15.22 -32.87 -1.95
CA ILE A 210 14.92 -32.24 -3.24
C ILE A 210 15.11 -33.26 -4.37
N LYS A 211 13.99 -33.85 -4.80
CA LYS A 211 13.94 -34.65 -6.02
C LYS A 211 13.85 -33.71 -7.22
N GLY A 212 14.99 -33.46 -7.88
CA GLY A 212 15.03 -32.69 -9.12
C GLY A 212 14.09 -33.25 -10.18
N ASP A 213 13.58 -32.39 -11.05
CA ASP A 213 12.58 -32.73 -12.08
C ASP A 213 13.25 -33.41 -13.29
N LYS A 214 13.73 -34.66 -13.13
CA LYS A 214 14.40 -35.43 -14.20
C LYS A 214 13.48 -35.82 -15.38
N LYS A 215 12.20 -35.41 -15.42
CA LYS A 215 11.22 -35.91 -16.41
C LYS A 215 10.32 -34.87 -17.09
N ARG A 216 10.49 -33.57 -16.91
CA ARG A 216 9.72 -32.60 -17.69
C ARG A 216 10.41 -32.31 -19.03
N LYS A 217 10.06 -33.09 -20.06
CA LYS A 217 10.33 -32.70 -21.46
C LYS A 217 9.60 -31.38 -21.69
N ILE A 218 10.35 -30.29 -21.80
CA ILE A 218 9.86 -29.03 -22.34
C ILE A 218 9.62 -29.30 -23.82
N SER A 219 8.37 -29.45 -24.23
CA SER A 219 7.98 -29.33 -25.63
C SER A 219 8.14 -27.86 -26.02
N LEU A 220 9.14 -27.58 -26.86
CA LEU A 220 9.23 -26.35 -27.65
C LEU A 220 8.00 -26.23 -28.56
#